data_AF-A0A1F4K3E5-F1
#
_entry.id   AF-A0A1F4K3E5-F1
#
_cell.length_a   1.000
_cell.length_b   1.000
_cell.length_c   1.000
_cell.angle_alpha   90.00
_cell.angle_beta   90.00
_cell.angle_gamma   90.00
#
_symmetry.space_group_name_H-M   'P 1'
#
loop_
_entity.id
_entity.type
_entity.pdbx_description
1 polymer ?
#
loop_
_entity_poly.entity_id
_entity_poly.type
_entity_poly.pdbx_seq_one_letter_code
_entity_poly.pdbx_strand_id
1 'polypeptide(L)'
;MNKSEFDATKSIEEFIDTDIEALNANQRIILASREFNSEVISAVLWLREFGVDIQCTRLAPFVDSDGELFIKPETIIPLPEAKDYIERKEVKQRTTSTNQTEWAGNWFVNVGEGPHRTWEDNMKFGFVGAG
;
A
#
# COMPACT_ATOMS: atom_id res chain seq x y z
N MET A 1 -29.08 -9.77 -21.88
CA MET A 1 -28.61 -10.92 -21.09
C MET A 1 -28.33 -10.40 -19.70
N ASN A 2 -29.05 -10.89 -18.68
CA ASN A 2 -28.71 -10.58 -17.29
C ASN A 2 -27.37 -11.26 -16.99
N LYS A 3 -26.31 -10.47 -16.79
CA LYS A 3 -25.07 -11.00 -16.23
C LYS A 3 -25.37 -11.44 -14.81
N SER A 4 -25.07 -12.69 -14.50
CA SER A 4 -25.20 -13.23 -13.15
C SER A 4 -24.04 -12.71 -12.28
N GLU A 5 -24.18 -12.81 -10.96
CA GLU A 5 -23.12 -12.48 -10.00
C GLU A 5 -21.83 -13.30 -10.28
N PHE A 6 -22.00 -14.56 -10.69
CA PHE A 6 -20.90 -15.42 -11.13
C PHE A 6 -20.15 -14.86 -12.35
N ASP A 7 -20.87 -14.31 -13.33
CA ASP A 7 -20.25 -13.70 -14.51
C ASP A 7 -19.47 -12.42 -14.15
N ALA A 8 -19.91 -11.70 -13.11
CA ALA A 8 -19.20 -10.52 -12.61
C ALA A 8 -17.91 -10.90 -11.87
N THR A 9 -17.97 -11.87 -10.94
CA THR A 9 -16.80 -12.38 -10.21
C THR A 9 -15.75 -12.89 -11.17
N LYS A 10 -16.12 -13.77 -12.10
CA LYS A 10 -15.20 -14.34 -13.08
C LYS A 10 -14.54 -13.27 -13.96
N SER A 11 -15.30 -12.26 -14.38
CA SER A 11 -14.75 -11.17 -15.20
C SER A 11 -13.75 -10.30 -14.42
N ILE A 12 -13.92 -10.18 -13.11
CA ILE A 12 -12.96 -9.47 -12.24
C ILE A 12 -11.72 -10.32 -12.04
N GLU A 13 -11.86 -11.61 -11.73
CA GLU A 13 -10.76 -12.56 -11.55
C GLU A 13 -9.89 -12.67 -12.81
N GLU A 14 -10.52 -12.74 -13.99
CA GLU A 14 -9.81 -12.71 -15.28
C GLU A 14 -9.05 -11.38 -15.50
N PHE A 15 -9.56 -10.26 -14.99
CA PHE A 15 -8.88 -8.97 -15.10
C PHE A 15 -7.70 -8.83 -14.13
N ILE A 16 -7.85 -9.31 -12.90
CA ILE A 16 -6.81 -9.24 -11.86
C ILE A 16 -5.81 -10.40 -11.93
N ASP A 17 -6.05 -11.38 -12.81
CA ASP A 17 -5.23 -12.59 -12.99
C ASP A 17 -5.01 -13.37 -11.68
N THR A 18 -6.01 -13.38 -10.81
CA THR A 18 -6.01 -14.07 -9.52
C THR A 18 -7.44 -14.24 -9.00
N ASP A 19 -7.62 -15.17 -8.05
CA ASP A 19 -8.88 -15.29 -7.30
C ASP A 19 -9.12 -14.02 -6.47
N ILE A 20 -10.38 -13.57 -6.40
CA ILE A 20 -10.73 -12.34 -5.69
C ILE A 20 -10.47 -12.47 -4.18
N GLU A 21 -10.58 -13.67 -3.61
CA GLU A 21 -10.28 -13.96 -2.21
C GLU A 21 -8.78 -13.89 -1.91
N ALA A 22 -7.92 -14.07 -2.91
CA ALA A 22 -6.48 -13.90 -2.78
C ALA A 22 -6.04 -12.43 -2.92
N LEU A 23 -6.92 -11.57 -3.42
CA LEU A 23 -6.64 -10.14 -3.56
C LEU A 23 -6.36 -9.52 -2.19
N ASN A 24 -5.31 -8.73 -2.09
CA ASN A 24 -4.83 -8.10 -0.85
C ASN A 24 -4.38 -9.07 0.26
N ALA A 25 -4.22 -10.37 -0.01
CA ALA A 25 -3.68 -11.31 0.98
C ALA A 25 -2.27 -10.93 1.48
N ASN A 26 -1.50 -10.25 0.64
CA ASN A 26 -0.25 -9.59 1.02
C ASN A 26 -0.16 -8.22 0.33
N GLN A 27 -0.05 -7.15 1.12
CA GLN A 27 0.13 -5.79 0.59
C GLN A 27 1.53 -5.28 0.94
N ARG A 28 2.20 -4.70 -0.06
CA ARG A 28 3.46 -3.97 0.10
C ARG A 28 3.25 -2.50 -0.24
N ILE A 29 3.83 -1.62 0.56
CA ILE A 29 3.80 -0.17 0.39
C ILE A 29 5.21 0.32 0.06
N ILE A 30 5.34 1.11 -1.00
CA ILE A 30 6.62 1.70 -1.43
C ILE A 30 6.43 3.21 -1.47
N LEU A 31 7.05 3.91 -0.52
CA LEU A 31 7.15 5.36 -0.59
C LEU A 31 8.34 5.71 -1.48
N ALA A 32 8.11 6.52 -2.51
CA ALA A 32 9.14 6.96 -3.44
C ALA A 32 9.27 8.48 -3.42
N SER A 33 10.47 9.00 -3.14
CA SER A 33 10.72 10.46 -3.08
C SER A 33 12.19 10.77 -3.35
N ARG A 34 12.51 12.03 -3.66
CA ARG A 34 13.91 12.50 -3.71
C ARG A 34 14.56 12.48 -2.32
N GLU A 35 13.78 12.79 -1.28
CA GLU A 35 14.21 12.86 0.11
C GLU A 35 13.00 12.61 1.03
N PHE A 36 13.27 12.12 2.24
CA PHE A 36 12.23 11.85 3.24
C PHE A 36 12.51 12.66 4.49
N ASN A 37 11.50 13.41 4.97
CA ASN A 37 11.57 14.06 6.26
C ASN A 37 11.67 13.03 7.39
N SER A 38 12.33 13.40 8.49
CA SER A 38 12.50 12.54 9.67
C SER A 38 11.18 12.04 10.25
N GLU A 39 10.10 12.82 10.14
CA GLU A 39 8.76 12.44 10.57
C GLU A 39 8.21 11.25 9.76
N VAL A 40 8.39 11.28 8.44
CA VAL A 40 7.97 10.17 7.55
C VAL A 40 8.78 8.93 7.85
N ILE A 41 10.10 9.08 8.02
CA ILE A 41 11.00 7.98 8.39
C ILE A 41 10.56 7.34 9.71
N SER A 42 10.24 8.15 10.72
CA SER A 42 9.80 7.67 12.03
C SER A 42 8.47 6.90 11.94
N ALA A 43 7.51 7.42 11.18
CA ALA A 43 6.23 6.76 10.95
C ALA A 43 6.40 5.41 10.22
N VAL A 44 7.27 5.35 9.21
CA VAL A 44 7.57 4.11 8.46
C VAL A 44 8.21 3.07 9.37
N LEU A 45 9.19 3.45 10.18
CA LEU A 45 9.82 2.53 11.13
C LEU A 45 8.79 1.98 12.13
N TRP A 46 7.93 2.84 12.68
CA TRP A 46 6.85 2.42 13.57
C TRP A 46 5.89 1.43 12.88
N LEU A 47 5.43 1.73 11.65
CA LEU A 47 4.56 0.83 10.90
C LEU A 47 5.19 -0.55 10.67
N ARG A 48 6.51 -0.61 10.40
CA ARG A 48 7.24 -1.87 10.26
C ARG A 48 7.31 -2.66 11.57
N GLU A 49 7.46 -2.00 12.72
CA GLU A 49 7.41 -2.67 14.03
C GLU A 49 6.05 -3.36 14.28
N PHE A 50 4.97 -2.84 13.67
CA PHE A 50 3.63 -3.42 13.69
C PHE A 50 3.36 -4.39 12.50
N GLY A 51 4.39 -4.77 11.76
CA GLY A 51 4.32 -5.82 10.73
C GLY A 51 3.82 -5.35 9.35
N VAL A 52 3.64 -4.04 9.15
CA VAL A 52 3.29 -3.47 7.85
C VAL A 52 4.49 -3.57 6.91
N ASP A 53 4.32 -4.18 5.73
CA ASP A 53 5.36 -4.19 4.70
C ASP A 53 5.41 -2.84 3.99
N ILE A 54 6.22 -1.93 4.52
CA ILE A 54 6.40 -0.58 3.99
C ILE A 54 7.89 -0.23 3.84
N GLN A 55 8.28 0.36 2.70
CA GLN A 55 9.66 0.76 2.43
C GLN A 55 9.76 2.22 1.96
N CYS A 56 10.90 2.84 2.22
CA CYS A 56 11.28 4.15 1.65
C CYS A 56 12.33 3.96 0.57
N THR A 57 12.02 4.36 -0.66
CA THR A 57 12.93 4.34 -1.81
C THR A 57 13.21 5.76 -2.29
N ARG A 58 14.48 6.13 -2.29
CA ARG A 58 14.95 7.37 -2.84
C ARG A 58 15.07 7.27 -4.35
N LEU A 59 14.53 8.25 -5.07
CA LEU A 59 14.70 8.38 -6.51
C LEU A 59 15.63 9.55 -6.80
N ALA A 60 16.81 9.26 -7.32
CA ALA A 60 17.78 10.28 -7.74
C ALA A 60 17.86 10.31 -9.27
N PRO A 61 17.37 11.38 -9.93
CA PRO A 61 17.60 11.55 -11.35
C PRO A 61 19.06 11.95 -11.60
N PHE A 62 19.65 11.43 -12.67
CA PHE A 62 20.93 11.88 -13.20
C PHE A 62 20.88 11.89 -14.72
N VAL A 63 21.62 12.80 -15.32
CA VAL A 63 21.75 12.91 -16.78
C VAL A 63 23.18 12.55 -17.13
N ASP A 64 23.36 11.72 -18.14
CA ASP A 64 24.70 11.36 -18.62
C ASP A 64 25.28 12.42 -19.57
N SER A 65 26.43 12.11 -20.18
CA SER A 65 27.10 12.98 -21.15
C SER A 65 26.33 13.16 -22.47
N ASP A 66 25.48 12.19 -22.82
CA ASP A 66 24.71 12.18 -24.07
C ASP A 66 23.32 12.81 -23.90
N GLY A 67 22.96 13.22 -22.67
CA GLY A 67 21.71 13.87 -22.34
C GLY A 67 20.59 12.89 -21.96
N GLU A 68 20.90 11.61 -21.75
CA GLU A 68 19.92 10.60 -21.35
C GLU A 68 19.60 10.72 -19.84
N LEU A 69 18.30 10.70 -19.52
CA LEU A 69 17.81 10.76 -18.14
C LEU A 69 17.74 9.36 -17.55
N PHE A 70 18.42 9.17 -16.44
CA PHE A 70 18.37 7.96 -15.63
C PHE A 70 17.80 8.26 -14.25
N ILE A 71 17.13 7.27 -13.67
CA ILE A 71 16.66 7.31 -12.29
C ILE A 71 17.31 6.14 -11.56
N LYS A 72 18.08 6.43 -10.52
CA LYS A 72 18.61 5.41 -9.61
C LYS A 72 17.69 5.28 -8.39
N PRO A 73 16.92 4.18 -8.26
CA PRO A 73 16.22 3.87 -7.03
C PRO A 73 17.19 3.36 -5.97
N GLU A 74 17.07 3.86 -4.75
CA GLU A 74 17.87 3.44 -3.60
C GLU A 74 16.98 3.24 -2.38
N THR A 75 16.89 2.02 -1.86
CA THR A 75 16.11 1.75 -0.65
C THR A 75 16.86 2.28 0.56
N ILE A 76 16.24 3.19 1.31
CA ILE A 76 16.78 3.74 2.56
C ILE A 76 16.22 2.98 3.76
N ILE A 77 14.93 2.58 3.70
CA ILE A 77 14.28 1.79 4.75
C ILE A 77 13.57 0.59 4.12
N PRO A 78 13.86 -0.64 4.58
CA PRO A 78 14.97 -0.99 5.46
C PRO A 78 16.32 -0.71 4.75
N LEU A 79 17.38 -0.47 5.51
CA LEU A 79 18.73 -0.40 4.92
C LEU A 79 19.00 -1.71 4.15
N PRO A 80 19.56 -1.66 2.93
CA PRO A 80 19.75 -2.85 2.10
C PRO A 80 20.48 -3.97 2.84
N GLU A 81 21.45 -3.62 3.68
CA GLU A 81 22.25 -4.54 4.49
C GLU A 81 21.44 -5.20 5.61
N ALA A 82 20.38 -4.54 6.08
CA ALA A 82 19.51 -5.01 7.14
C ALA A 82 18.28 -5.79 6.62
N LYS A 83 18.07 -5.82 5.30
CA LYS A 83 16.87 -6.39 4.68
C LYS A 83 16.66 -7.86 5.09
N ASP A 84 17.68 -8.71 4.93
CA ASP A 84 17.59 -10.15 5.26
C ASP A 84 17.35 -10.41 6.75
N TYR A 85 17.86 -9.53 7.63
CA TYR A 85 17.68 -9.64 9.08
C TYR A 85 16.26 -9.23 9.48
N ILE A 86 15.78 -8.12 8.91
CA ILE A 86 14.46 -7.57 9.17
C ILE A 86 13.38 -8.51 8.62
N GLU A 87 13.53 -9.03 7.40
CA GLU A 87 12.60 -10.00 6.81
C GLU A 87 12.44 -11.24 7.71
N ARG A 88 13.54 -11.80 8.24
CA ARG A 88 13.46 -12.94 9.16
C ARG A 88 12.77 -12.61 10.48
N LYS A 89 12.95 -11.39 11.00
CA LYS A 89 12.30 -10.91 12.23
C LYS A 89 10.81 -10.68 12.01
N GLU A 90 10.45 -10.05 10.90
CA GLU A 90 9.05 -9.75 10.52
C GLU A 90 8.27 -11.03 10.21
N VAL A 91 8.87 -12.01 9.54
CA VAL A 91 8.24 -13.33 9.34
C VAL A 91 7.94 -14.03 10.67
N LYS A 92 8.86 -13.94 11.65
CA LYS A 92 8.65 -14.46 13.01
C LYS A 92 7.58 -13.70 13.79
N GLN A 93 7.50 -12.38 13.63
CA GLN A 93 6.47 -11.58 14.27
C GLN A 93 5.10 -11.86 13.66
N ARG A 94 4.98 -11.92 12.33
CA ARG A 94 3.73 -12.27 11.62
C ARG A 94 3.17 -13.64 12.01
N THR A 95 4.04 -14.62 12.26
CA THR A 95 3.63 -15.95 12.77
C THR A 95 3.22 -15.93 14.25
N THR A 96 3.61 -14.90 15.01
CA THR A 96 3.22 -14.73 16.42
C THR A 96 1.97 -13.85 16.55
N SER A 97 1.78 -12.86 15.66
CA SER A 97 0.62 -11.96 15.60
C SER A 97 -0.50 -12.50 14.70
N THR A 98 -0.69 -13.82 14.68
CA THR A 98 -1.97 -14.46 14.31
C THR A 98 -2.99 -14.45 15.45
N ASN A 99 -2.85 -13.54 16.43
CA ASN A 99 -4.03 -13.08 17.15
C ASN A 99 -4.80 -12.20 16.18
N GLN A 100 -5.80 -12.76 15.52
CA GLN A 100 -6.89 -11.98 14.93
C GLN A 100 -7.41 -11.07 16.04
N THR A 101 -6.95 -9.82 16.08
CA THR A 101 -7.66 -8.79 16.81
C THR A 101 -9.05 -8.72 16.20
N GLU A 102 -10.05 -9.01 17.02
CA GLU A 102 -11.45 -8.79 16.69
C GLU A 102 -11.57 -7.35 16.17
N TRP A 103 -12.07 -7.21 14.93
CA TRP A 103 -12.16 -5.92 14.28
C TRP A 103 -12.95 -4.96 15.17
N ALA A 104 -12.38 -3.80 15.47
CA ALA A 104 -12.93 -2.85 16.45
C ALA A 104 -14.27 -2.18 16.03
N GLY A 105 -14.87 -2.60 14.91
CA GLY A 105 -16.15 -2.09 14.43
C GLY A 105 -16.09 -0.75 13.70
N ASN A 106 -14.89 -0.16 13.55
CA ASN A 106 -14.72 1.19 13.00
C ASN A 106 -13.98 1.18 11.67
N TRP A 107 -14.45 2.01 10.74
CA TRP A 107 -13.77 2.35 9.48
C TRP A 107 -13.31 3.80 9.54
N PHE A 108 -12.04 4.04 9.23
CA PHE A 108 -11.52 5.39 9.01
C PHE A 108 -11.32 5.60 7.52
N VAL A 109 -11.96 6.62 6.97
CA VAL A 109 -11.86 6.95 5.55
C VAL A 109 -11.51 8.43 5.42
N ASN A 110 -10.47 8.74 4.65
CA ASN A 110 -10.27 10.09 4.17
C ASN A 110 -11.13 10.30 2.92
N VAL A 111 -12.24 10.99 3.09
CA VAL A 111 -13.06 11.45 1.97
C VAL A 111 -12.42 12.75 1.49
N GLY A 112 -11.55 12.67 0.47
CA GLY A 112 -11.10 13.84 -0.26
C GLY A 112 -12.28 14.68 -0.75
N GLU A 113 -12.60 15.75 -0.01
CA GLU A 113 -13.70 16.64 -0.36
C GLU A 113 -13.34 17.44 -1.61
N GLY A 114 -14.25 17.47 -2.57
CA GLY A 114 -14.08 18.25 -3.79
C GLY A 114 -15.39 18.83 -4.31
N PRO A 115 -15.33 19.79 -5.25
CA PRO A 115 -16.52 20.46 -5.79
C PRO A 115 -17.54 19.53 -6.48
N HIS A 116 -17.11 18.31 -6.81
CA HIS A 116 -17.89 17.30 -7.53
C HIS A 116 -18.04 15.98 -6.74
N ARG A 117 -17.58 15.96 -5.47
CA ARG A 117 -17.66 14.81 -4.57
C ARG A 117 -17.64 15.32 -3.13
N THR A 118 -18.80 15.33 -2.48
CA THR A 118 -18.90 15.72 -1.08
C THR A 118 -19.30 14.54 -0.19
N TRP A 119 -19.16 14.73 1.12
CA TRP A 119 -19.65 13.76 2.09
C TRP A 119 -21.16 13.54 1.99
N GLU A 120 -21.93 14.60 1.68
CA GLU A 120 -23.37 14.52 1.51
C GLU A 120 -23.76 13.62 0.33
N ASP A 121 -23.04 13.68 -0.79
CA ASP A 121 -23.26 12.80 -1.93
C ASP A 121 -22.96 11.34 -1.58
N ASN A 122 -21.84 11.07 -0.89
CA ASN A 122 -21.49 9.73 -0.41
C ASN A 122 -22.62 9.13 0.46
N MET A 123 -23.15 9.91 1.41
CA MET A 123 -24.28 9.48 2.25
C MET A 123 -25.57 9.28 1.43
N LYS A 124 -25.87 10.21 0.52
CA LYS A 124 -27.10 10.19 -0.28
C LYS A 124 -27.18 8.99 -1.21
N PHE A 125 -26.04 8.58 -1.78
CA PHE A 125 -25.97 7.53 -2.78
C PHE A 125 -25.39 6.21 -2.26
N GLY A 126 -25.01 6.15 -0.98
CA GLY A 126 -24.56 4.91 -0.34
C GLY A 126 -23.22 4.40 -0.85
N PHE A 127 -22.30 5.30 -1.20
CA PHE A 127 -20.94 4.94 -1.62
C PHE A 127 -19.91 5.76 -0.87
N VAL A 128 -18.66 5.29 -0.88
CA VAL A 128 -17.53 6.01 -0.29
C VAL A 128 -16.49 6.24 -1.38
N GLY A 129 -16.26 7.51 -1.73
CA GLY A 129 -15.15 7.91 -2.59
C GLY A 129 -13.90 8.21 -1.76
N ALA A 130 -12.81 7.47 -1.97
CA ALA A 130 -11.49 7.74 -1.41
C ALA A 130 -10.50 8.05 -2.55
N GLY A 131 -9.61 9.00 -2.33
CA GLY A 131 -8.68 9.55 -3.32
C GLY A 131 -8.15 10.89 -2.85
#